data_AF-A0AAV2K9G3-F1
#
_entry.id   AF-A0AAV2K9G3-F1
#
_cell.length_a   1.000
_cell.length_b   1.000
_cell.length_c   1.000
_cell.angle_alpha   90.00
_cell.angle_beta   90.00
_cell.angle_gamma   90.00
#
_symmetry.space_group_name_H-M   'P 1'
#
loop_
_entity.id
_entity.type
_entity.pdbx_description
1 polymer ?
#
loop_
_entity_poly.entity_id
_entity_poly.type
_entity_poly.pdbx_seq_one_letter_code
_entity_poly.pdbx_strand_id
1 'polypeptide(L)'
;MVLLQWTANPLNDMFADAVTTVILEVQSHPNAQKYLEPRAEADPDDVFPERLTLMLNDMFGEECVSFSEGKLKVTMEQATAAVDPQTKAVVCEEDETLRETVEVAVHRLYDALNPLF
;
A
#
# COMPACT_ATOMS: atom_id res chain seq x y z
N MET A 1 7.87 -31.31 -7.62
CA MET A 1 7.88 -31.70 -6.20
C MET A 1 9.19 -31.19 -5.61
N VAL A 2 9.13 -30.20 -4.72
CA VAL A 2 10.32 -29.60 -4.08
C VAL A 2 10.38 -30.15 -2.66
N LEU A 3 11.51 -30.73 -2.28
CA LEU A 3 11.72 -31.28 -0.95
C LEU A 3 12.56 -30.28 -0.14
N LEU A 4 11.93 -29.59 0.80
CA LEU A 4 12.66 -28.76 1.76
C LEU A 4 13.22 -29.66 2.86
N GLN A 5 14.54 -29.79 2.89
CA GLN A 5 15.23 -30.45 3.99
C GLN A 5 15.39 -29.46 5.14
N TRP A 6 14.57 -29.61 6.17
CA TRP A 6 14.78 -28.90 7.44
C TRP A 6 15.89 -29.61 8.23
N THR A 7 16.95 -28.89 8.57
CA THR A 7 18.01 -29.42 9.44
C THR A 7 17.86 -28.77 10.81
N ALA A 8 17.29 -29.49 11.76
CA ALA A 8 17.27 -29.07 13.16
C ALA A 8 18.70 -29.18 13.72
N ASN A 9 19.21 -28.07 14.25
CA ASN A 9 20.54 -27.98 14.83
C ASN A 9 20.39 -27.33 16.21
N PRO A 10 20.95 -27.90 17.29
CA PRO A 10 20.85 -27.33 18.63
C PRO A 10 21.29 -25.86 18.73
N LEU A 11 22.22 -25.41 17.87
CA LEU A 11 22.58 -23.99 17.79
C LEU A 11 21.45 -23.13 17.21
N ASN A 12 20.82 -23.57 16.12
CA ASN A 12 19.71 -22.85 15.49
C ASN A 12 18.50 -22.78 16.42
N ASP A 13 18.21 -23.86 17.15
CA ASP A 13 17.11 -23.90 18.11
C ASP A 13 17.37 -22.94 19.28
N MET A 14 18.62 -22.87 19.77
CA MET A 14 19.01 -21.90 20.81
C MET A 14 18.83 -20.45 20.34
N PHE A 15 19.16 -20.13 19.08
CA PHE A 15 18.93 -18.80 18.53
C PHE A 15 17.43 -18.48 18.40
N ALA A 16 16.63 -19.44 17.94
CA ALA A 16 15.19 -19.28 17.82
C ALA A 16 14.52 -19.06 19.19
N ASP A 17 14.93 -19.79 20.23
CA ASP A 17 14.42 -19.64 21.59
C ASP A 17 14.78 -18.27 22.20
N ALA A 18 16.01 -17.79 21.95
CA ALA A 18 16.45 -16.47 22.40
C ALA A 18 15.65 -15.34 21.77
N VAL A 19 15.43 -15.39 20.45
CA VAL A 19 14.61 -14.39 19.74
C VAL A 19 13.16 -14.45 20.23
N THR A 20 12.61 -15.65 20.40
CA THR A 20 11.23 -15.83 20.89
C THR A 20 11.07 -15.26 22.29
N THR A 21 12.05 -15.47 23.16
CA THR A 21 12.04 -14.92 24.53
C THR A 21 12.02 -13.39 24.52
N VAL A 22 12.85 -12.76 23.69
CA VAL A 22 12.86 -11.29 23.55
C VAL A 22 11.51 -10.76 23.05
N ILE A 23 10.89 -11.43 22.07
CA ILE A 23 9.57 -11.05 21.56
C ILE A 23 8.52 -11.13 22.67
N LEU A 24 8.48 -12.24 23.42
CA LEU A 24 7.55 -12.43 24.52
C LEU A 24 7.78 -11.41 25.65
N GLU A 25 9.04 -11.12 25.94
CA GLU A 25 9.42 -10.12 26.93
C GLU A 25 8.91 -8.73 26.51
N VAL A 26 9.15 -8.31 25.28
CA VAL A 26 8.67 -7.04 24.74
C VAL A 26 7.14 -6.94 24.78
N GLN A 27 6.41 -8.00 24.43
CA GLN A 27 4.94 -8.03 24.51
C GLN A 27 4.42 -7.97 25.94
N SER A 28 5.16 -8.54 26.90
CA SER A 28 4.76 -8.53 28.31
C SER A 28 4.97 -7.18 29.01
N HIS A 29 5.77 -6.28 28.42
CA HIS A 29 6.11 -4.99 29.01
C HIS A 29 5.16 -3.87 28.54
N PRO A 30 4.34 -3.27 29.43
CA PRO A 30 3.37 -2.24 29.05
C PRO A 30 3.98 -0.98 28.43
N ASN A 31 5.25 -0.69 28.74
CA ASN A 31 5.97 0.48 28.22
C ASN A 31 6.57 0.23 26.82
N ALA A 32 6.87 -1.02 26.46
CA ALA A 32 7.34 -1.37 25.11
C ALA A 32 6.18 -1.40 24.11
N GLN A 33 4.97 -1.78 24.57
CA GLN A 33 3.74 -1.71 23.80
C GLN A 33 3.43 -0.29 23.28
N LYS A 34 3.84 0.77 24.01
CA LYS A 34 3.66 2.17 23.59
C LYS A 34 4.45 2.53 22.32
N TYR A 35 5.53 1.81 22.03
CA TYR A 35 6.30 1.97 20.79
C TYR A 35 5.78 1.09 19.64
N LEU A 36 4.92 0.12 19.97
CA LEU A 36 4.20 -0.74 19.05
C LEU A 36 2.76 -0.27 18.83
N GLU A 37 2.36 0.88 19.40
CA GLU A 37 1.11 1.52 19.04
C GLU A 37 1.09 1.61 17.51
N PRO A 38 0.13 0.95 16.84
CA PRO A 38 -0.08 1.19 15.44
C PRO A 38 -0.23 2.70 15.33
N ARG A 39 0.66 3.34 14.56
CA ARG A 39 0.48 4.72 14.13
C ARG A 39 -0.99 4.84 13.77
N ALA A 40 -1.74 5.64 14.53
CA ALA A 40 -3.20 5.65 14.59
C ALA A 40 -3.75 5.18 13.26
N GLU A 41 -4.46 4.05 13.24
CA GLU A 41 -5.09 3.50 12.03
C GLU A 41 -5.80 4.65 11.34
N ALA A 42 -5.11 5.25 10.38
CA ALA A 42 -5.68 6.31 9.59
C ALA A 42 -6.81 5.60 8.87
N ASP A 43 -8.02 6.15 9.01
CA ASP A 43 -9.22 5.55 8.44
C ASP A 43 -8.88 5.08 7.02
N PRO A 44 -9.21 3.83 6.66
CA PRO A 44 -8.84 3.29 5.35
C PRO A 44 -9.35 4.18 4.19
N ASP A 45 -10.41 4.96 4.45
CA ASP A 45 -10.98 5.96 3.54
C ASP A 45 -10.09 7.21 3.34
N ASP A 46 -9.23 7.57 4.30
CA ASP A 46 -8.28 8.69 4.18
C ASP A 46 -6.90 8.24 3.67
N VAL A 47 -6.52 6.98 3.93
CA VAL A 47 -5.25 6.40 3.48
C VAL A 47 -5.24 6.13 1.97
N PHE A 48 -6.38 5.71 1.42
CA PHE A 48 -6.52 5.39 0.00
C PHE A 48 -6.23 6.59 -0.92
N PRO A 49 -6.87 7.78 -0.76
CA PRO A 49 -6.61 8.92 -1.62
C PRO A 49 -5.19 9.48 -1.49
N GLU A 50 -4.61 9.47 -0.28
CA GLU A 50 -3.24 9.93 -0.05
C GLU A 50 -2.22 9.03 -0.77
N ARG A 51 -2.36 7.71 -0.63
CA ARG A 51 -1.47 6.74 -1.29
C ARG A 51 -1.68 6.71 -2.80
N LEU A 52 -2.92 6.91 -3.27
CA LEU A 52 -3.22 7.01 -4.69
C LEU A 52 -2.54 8.22 -5.31
N THR A 53 -2.56 9.36 -4.60
CA THR A 53 -1.87 10.58 -5.02
C THR A 53 -0.37 10.36 -5.10
N LEU A 54 0.23 9.73 -4.09
CA LEU A 54 1.66 9.42 -4.07
C LEU A 54 2.07 8.48 -5.21
N MET A 55 1.29 7.43 -5.46
CA MET A 55 1.56 6.48 -6.54
C MET A 55 1.44 7.12 -7.93
N LEU A 56 0.42 7.94 -8.15
CA LEU A 56 0.26 8.65 -9.42
C LEU A 56 1.34 9.71 -9.62
N ASN A 57 1.78 10.40 -8.55
CA ASN A 57 2.94 11.30 -8.61
C ASN A 57 4.23 10.56 -8.97
N ASP A 58 4.44 9.35 -8.45
CA ASP A 58 5.62 8.54 -8.80
C ASP A 58 5.58 8.03 -10.25
N MET A 59 4.39 7.67 -10.74
CA MET A 59 4.22 7.15 -12.11
C MET A 59 4.25 8.25 -13.19
N PHE A 60 3.61 9.39 -12.94
CA PHE A 60 3.39 10.44 -13.94
C PHE A 60 4.19 11.73 -13.67
N GLY A 61 4.73 11.89 -12.46
CA GLY A 61 5.40 13.11 -12.00
C GLY A 61 4.44 14.09 -11.30
N GLU A 62 4.95 14.80 -10.29
CA GLU A 62 4.19 15.79 -9.51
C GLU A 62 3.59 16.93 -10.36
N GLU A 63 4.18 17.23 -11.53
CA GLU A 63 3.68 18.28 -12.43
C GLU A 63 2.43 17.86 -13.21
N CYS A 64 2.14 16.55 -13.28
CA CYS A 64 1.05 16.00 -14.08
C CYS A 64 -0.19 15.63 -13.25
N VAL A 65 -0.13 15.70 -11.92
CA VAL A 65 -1.22 15.28 -11.04
C VAL A 65 -1.78 16.50 -10.29
N SER A 66 -3.07 16.78 -10.48
CA SER A 66 -3.76 17.87 -9.80
C SER A 66 -4.96 17.34 -9.01
N PHE A 67 -5.07 17.76 -7.76
CA PHE A 67 -6.24 17.48 -6.93
C PHE A 67 -7.26 18.61 -7.12
N SER A 68 -8.43 18.32 -7.68
CA SER A 68 -9.49 19.31 -7.89
C SER A 68 -10.85 18.72 -7.51
N GLU A 69 -11.57 19.41 -6.62
CA GLU A 69 -12.96 19.06 -6.22
C GLU A 69 -13.15 17.60 -5.75
N GLY A 70 -12.17 17.03 -5.05
CA GLY A 70 -12.26 15.66 -4.55
C GLY A 70 -12.00 14.57 -5.60
N LYS A 71 -11.57 14.94 -6.81
CA LYS A 71 -11.14 14.02 -7.88
C LYS A 71 -9.68 14.28 -8.24
N LEU A 72 -8.92 13.21 -8.46
CA LEU A 72 -7.55 13.30 -8.97
C LEU A 72 -7.58 13.44 -10.48
N LYS A 73 -6.98 14.49 -11.03
CA LYS A 73 -6.82 14.66 -12.48
C LYS A 73 -5.36 14.46 -12.84
N VAL A 74 -5.11 13.55 -13.77
CA VAL A 74 -3.80 13.32 -14.39
C VAL A 74 -3.85 13.94 -15.79
N THR A 75 -2.99 14.92 -16.05
CA THR A 75 -2.89 15.59 -17.35
C THR A 75 -1.51 15.30 -17.95
N MET A 76 -1.49 14.57 -19.07
CA MET A 76 -0.28 14.34 -19.87
C MET A 76 -0.47 14.96 -21.25
N GLU A 77 0.31 16.01 -21.56
CA GLU A 77 0.48 16.75 -22.84
C GLU A 77 -0.74 17.04 -23.74
N GLN A 78 -1.65 16.09 -24.00
CA GLN A 78 -2.92 16.25 -24.74
C GLN A 78 -4.11 15.44 -24.21
N ALA A 79 -3.96 14.65 -23.14
CA ALA A 79 -5.02 13.80 -22.58
C ALA A 79 -5.20 14.05 -21.07
N THR A 80 -6.45 14.19 -20.62
CA THR A 80 -6.81 14.36 -19.21
C THR A 80 -7.60 13.15 -18.71
N ALA A 81 -7.05 12.44 -17.73
CA ALA A 81 -7.73 11.37 -17.02
C ALA A 81 -8.21 11.87 -15.66
N ALA A 82 -9.50 11.73 -15.37
CA ALA A 82 -10.07 12.03 -14.06
C ALA A 82 -10.34 10.74 -13.29
N VAL A 83 -9.76 10.61 -12.10
CA VAL A 83 -9.92 9.51 -11.17
C VAL A 83 -10.74 9.98 -9.98
N ASP A 84 -11.85 9.30 -9.73
CA ASP A 84 -12.64 9.50 -8.52
C ASP A 84 -12.16 8.53 -7.42
N PRO A 85 -11.53 9.02 -6.33
CA PRO A 85 -11.02 8.17 -5.27
C PRO A 85 -12.11 7.48 -4.43
N GLN A 86 -13.36 7.93 -4.49
CA GLN A 86 -14.48 7.31 -3.77
C GLN A 86 -15.18 6.24 -4.59
N THR A 87 -15.39 6.48 -5.89
CA THR A 87 -16.08 5.53 -6.79
C THR A 87 -15.15 4.61 -7.56
N LYS A 88 -13.83 4.87 -7.51
CA LYS A 88 -12.78 4.14 -8.25
C LYS A 88 -12.94 4.22 -9.77
N ALA A 89 -13.83 5.09 -10.25
CA ALA A 89 -14.08 5.26 -11.67
C ALA A 89 -13.00 6.16 -12.28
N VAL A 90 -12.34 5.66 -13.32
CA VAL A 90 -11.41 6.42 -14.16
C VAL A 90 -12.15 6.84 -15.42
N VAL A 91 -12.30 8.14 -15.63
CA VAL A 91 -12.89 8.71 -16.84
C VAL A 91 -11.78 9.33 -17.67
N CYS A 92 -11.53 8.76 -18.84
CA CYS A 92 -10.65 9.33 -19.86
C CYS A 92 -11.28 9.03 -21.21
N GLU A 93 -11.64 10.07 -21.98
CA GLU A 93 -12.25 9.94 -23.32
C GLU A 93 -11.22 10.05 -24.45
N GLU A 94 -10.02 10.54 -24.13
CA GLU A 94 -9.01 10.96 -25.11
C GLU A 94 -7.98 9.86 -25.41
N ASP A 95 -7.70 8.97 -24.44
CA ASP A 95 -6.70 7.91 -24.58
C ASP A 95 -7.09 6.65 -23.76
N GLU A 96 -7.45 5.58 -24.49
CA GLU A 96 -7.80 4.28 -23.91
C GLU A 96 -6.61 3.61 -23.17
N THR A 97 -5.37 3.86 -23.62
CA THR A 97 -4.18 3.25 -23.01
C THR A 97 -3.87 3.87 -21.65
N LEU A 98 -4.03 5.19 -21.52
CA LEU A 98 -3.93 5.88 -20.24
C LEU A 98 -5.07 5.47 -19.30
N ARG A 99 -6.29 5.31 -19.82
CA ARG A 99 -7.45 4.82 -19.04
C ARG A 99 -7.16 3.45 -18.41
N GLU A 100 -6.75 2.47 -19.22
CA GLU A 100 -6.47 1.12 -18.76
C GLU A 100 -5.30 1.09 -17.76
N THR A 101 -4.24 1.86 -18.03
CA THR A 101 -3.07 1.94 -17.14
C THR A 101 -3.44 2.47 -15.76
N VAL A 102 -4.23 3.56 -15.70
CA VAL A 102 -4.66 4.16 -14.45
C VAL A 102 -5.67 3.26 -13.72
N GLU A 103 -6.58 2.60 -14.43
CA GLU A 103 -7.54 1.65 -13.86
C GLU A 103 -6.85 0.46 -13.19
N VAL A 104 -5.83 -0.12 -13.84
CA VAL A 104 -5.00 -1.20 -13.29
C VAL A 104 -4.22 -0.73 -12.07
N ALA A 105 -3.66 0.48 -12.10
CA ALA A 105 -2.90 1.03 -10.98
C ALA A 105 -3.80 1.23 -9.74
N VAL A 106 -5.01 1.79 -9.93
CA VAL A 106 -6.01 1.97 -8.86
C VAL A 106 -6.42 0.62 -8.25
N HIS A 107 -6.69 -0.40 -9.08
CA HIS A 107 -7.04 -1.73 -8.59
C HIS A 107 -5.90 -2.39 -7.82
N ARG A 108 -4.67 -2.33 -8.34
CA ARG A 108 -3.49 -2.86 -7.64
C ARG A 108 -3.25 -2.20 -6.30
N LEU A 109 -3.43 -0.88 -6.21
CA LEU A 109 -3.32 -0.17 -4.95
C LEU A 109 -4.41 -0.62 -3.97
N TYR A 110 -5.65 -0.79 -4.44
CA TYR A 110 -6.74 -1.27 -3.61
C TYR A 110 -6.48 -2.68 -3.06
N ASP A 111 -6.05 -3.62 -3.92
CA ASP A 111 -5.70 -4.98 -3.50
C ASP A 111 -4.53 -4.99 -2.51
N ALA A 112 -3.52 -4.14 -2.72
CA ALA A 112 -2.38 -4.01 -1.81
C ALA A 112 -2.78 -3.41 -0.45
N LEU A 113 -3.79 -2.54 -0.40
CA LEU A 113 -4.30 -1.93 0.83
C LEU A 113 -5.30 -2.81 1.56
N ASN A 114 -5.91 -3.77 0.86
CA ASN A 114 -6.87 -4.70 1.43
C ASN A 114 -6.43 -6.16 1.16
N PRO A 115 -5.34 -6.64 1.78
CA PRO A 115 -4.76 -7.96 1.53
C PRO A 115 -5.61 -9.13 2.10
N LEU A 116 -6.89 -8.91 2.33
CA LEU A 116 -7.83 -9.87 2.90
C LEU A 116 -8.96 -10.19 1.91
N PHE A 117 -8.55 -10.60 0.71
CA PHE A 117 -9.17 -11.68 -0.08
C PHE A 117 -8.07 -12.44 -0.84
#